data_AF-C3ZT23-F1
#
_entry.id   AF-C3ZT23-F1
#
_cell.length_a   1.000
_cell.length_b   1.000
_cell.length_c   1.000
_cell.angle_alpha   90.00
_cell.angle_beta   90.00
_cell.angle_gamma   90.00
#
_symmetry.space_group_name_H-M   'P 1'
#
loop_
_entity.id
_entity.type
_entity.pdbx_description
1 polymer ?
#
loop_
_entity_poly.entity_id
_entity_poly.type
_entity_poly.pdbx_seq_one_letter_code
_entity_poly.pdbx_strand_id
1 'polypeptide(L)'
;MAATGDLKNNIHKLLSELKHIKYPMELDYQGITTGTTSAFLPVLHHALLEFSRPVSTEINDMGIELYGKTDQRFVEGVYKVLRDVFQYKSTITKDKFLNAGFAEHKVILAYDVLKMVQEKHRRITGPKAKPAPSQTNAGAGELVLSALVLSLN
;
A
#
# COMPACT_ATOMS: atom_id res chain seq x y z
N MET A 1 7.79 -3.14 -4.84
CA MET A 1 8.54 -1.89 -4.98
C MET A 1 9.29 -1.97 -6.30
N ALA A 2 9.04 -1.03 -7.21
CA ALA A 2 9.72 -0.99 -8.51
C ALA A 2 11.10 -0.30 -8.39
N ALA A 3 12.01 -0.62 -9.31
CA ALA A 3 13.37 -0.07 -9.36
C ALA A 3 13.55 0.81 -10.62
N THR A 4 14.49 1.75 -10.57
CA THR A 4 14.83 2.65 -11.69
C THR A 4 15.69 1.95 -12.75
N GLY A 5 15.82 2.57 -13.93
CA GLY A 5 16.64 2.10 -15.05
C GLY A 5 15.85 1.53 -16.23
N ASP A 6 14.53 1.48 -16.13
CA ASP A 6 13.64 1.03 -17.21
C ASP A 6 12.25 1.70 -17.07
N LEU A 7 12.17 2.96 -17.53
CA LEU A 7 10.95 3.76 -17.50
C LEU A 7 9.79 3.06 -18.23
N LYS A 8 10.06 2.44 -19.38
CA LYS A 8 9.02 1.81 -20.21
C LYS A 8 8.36 0.65 -19.46
N ASN A 9 9.15 -0.23 -18.85
CA ASN A 9 8.64 -1.32 -18.04
C ASN A 9 7.87 -0.80 -16.81
N ASN A 10 8.37 0.25 -16.16
CA ASN A 10 7.69 0.85 -15.02
C ASN A 10 6.34 1.47 -15.39
N ILE A 11 6.23 2.09 -16.58
CA ILE A 11 4.95 2.56 -17.13
C ILE A 11 4.00 1.38 -17.38
N HIS A 12 4.47 0.29 -17.99
CA HIS A 12 3.62 -0.89 -18.21
C HIS A 12 3.07 -1.48 -16.90
N LYS A 13 3.90 -1.53 -15.85
CA LYS A 13 3.47 -1.96 -14.51
C LYS A 13 2.40 -1.01 -13.95
N LEU A 14 2.60 0.30 -14.05
CA LEU A 14 1.61 1.30 -13.63
C LEU A 14 0.27 1.09 -14.36
N LEU A 15 0.29 0.94 -15.68
CA LEU A 15 -0.91 0.70 -16.50
C LEU A 15 -1.64 -0.58 -16.12
N SER A 16 -0.91 -1.65 -15.79
CA SER A 16 -1.52 -2.89 -15.33
C SER A 16 -2.28 -2.69 -14.02
N GLU A 17 -1.70 -1.97 -13.06
CA GLU A 17 -2.35 -1.71 -11.77
C GLU A 17 -3.54 -0.74 -11.87
N LEU A 18 -3.50 0.21 -12.80
CA LEU A 18 -4.63 1.11 -13.07
C LEU A 18 -5.89 0.35 -13.50
N LYS A 19 -5.73 -0.74 -14.25
CA LYS A 19 -6.85 -1.64 -14.61
C LYS A 19 -7.44 -2.33 -13.39
N HIS A 20 -6.61 -2.74 -12.43
CA HIS A 20 -7.07 -3.41 -11.21
C HIS A 20 -7.87 -2.50 -10.28
N ILE A 21 -7.52 -1.22 -10.22
CA ILE A 21 -8.28 -0.23 -9.44
C ILE A 21 -9.46 0.37 -10.19
N LYS A 22 -9.70 -0.04 -11.45
CA LYS A 22 -10.76 0.50 -12.33
C LYS A 22 -10.66 2.01 -12.54
N TYR A 23 -9.43 2.49 -12.77
CA TYR A 23 -9.19 3.89 -13.05
C TYR A 23 -10.02 4.38 -14.25
N PRO A 24 -10.85 5.43 -14.10
CA PRO A 24 -11.90 5.75 -15.08
C PRO A 24 -11.44 6.66 -16.22
N MET A 25 -10.28 7.32 -16.08
CA MET A 25 -9.81 8.33 -17.02
C MET A 25 -8.76 7.78 -17.98
N GLU A 26 -8.62 8.43 -19.14
CA GLU A 26 -7.47 8.21 -20.00
C GLU A 26 -6.19 8.73 -19.34
N LEU A 27 -5.09 8.02 -19.54
CA LEU A 27 -3.79 8.41 -19.01
C LEU A 27 -3.10 9.40 -19.96
N ASP A 28 -2.61 10.51 -19.42
CA ASP A 28 -1.74 11.43 -20.17
C ASP A 28 -0.35 10.81 -20.34
N TYR A 29 -0.18 9.99 -21.38
CA TYR A 29 1.09 9.32 -21.67
C TYR A 29 2.25 10.30 -21.90
N GLN A 30 1.99 11.45 -22.51
CA GLN A 30 3.04 12.45 -22.76
C GLN A 30 3.48 13.08 -21.44
N GLY A 31 2.54 13.47 -20.58
CA GLY A 31 2.83 13.96 -19.24
C GLY A 31 3.55 12.93 -18.37
N ILE A 32 3.15 11.65 -18.42
CA ILE A 32 3.81 10.57 -17.68
C ILE A 32 5.27 10.38 -18.14
N THR A 33 5.51 10.35 -19.45
CA THR A 33 6.86 10.15 -20.01
C THR A 33 7.79 11.34 -19.78
N THR A 34 7.25 12.56 -19.76
CA THR A 34 8.00 13.79 -19.46
C THR A 34 8.13 14.07 -17.96
N GLY A 35 7.37 13.37 -17.11
CA GLY A 35 7.34 13.61 -15.67
C GLY A 35 6.57 14.88 -15.30
N THR A 36 5.55 15.24 -16.07
CA THR A 36 4.65 16.36 -15.76
C THR A 36 3.77 16.01 -14.57
N THR A 37 3.77 16.86 -13.54
CA THR A 37 3.08 16.62 -12.26
C THR A 37 1.58 16.36 -12.44
N SER A 38 0.90 17.17 -13.26
CA SER A 38 -0.55 17.06 -13.50
C SER A 38 -0.98 15.71 -14.07
N ALA A 39 -0.09 14.96 -14.73
CA ALA A 39 -0.41 13.63 -15.24
C ALA A 39 -0.52 12.57 -14.13
N PHE A 40 0.08 12.81 -12.96
CA PHE A 40 0.10 11.87 -11.84
C PHE A 40 -0.94 12.19 -10.76
N LEU A 41 -1.39 13.45 -10.64
CA LEU A 41 -2.34 13.86 -9.60
C LEU A 41 -3.67 13.09 -9.69
N PRO A 42 -4.30 12.92 -10.87
CA PRO A 42 -5.55 12.18 -10.99
C PRO A 42 -5.40 10.70 -10.62
N VAL A 43 -4.25 10.09 -10.94
CA VAL A 43 -3.92 8.70 -10.57
C VAL A 43 -3.86 8.56 -9.04
N LEU A 44 -3.14 9.45 -8.37
CA LEU A 44 -3.01 9.43 -6.91
C LEU A 44 -4.34 9.75 -6.22
N HIS A 45 -5.10 10.70 -6.77
CA HIS A 45 -6.43 11.06 -6.27
C HIS A 45 -7.35 9.86 -6.29
N HIS A 46 -7.50 9.22 -7.45
CA HIS A 46 -8.36 8.06 -7.60
C HIS A 46 -7.94 6.92 -6.65
N ALA A 47 -6.64 6.62 -6.58
CA ALA A 47 -6.14 5.54 -5.72
C ALA A 47 -6.45 5.79 -4.23
N LEU A 48 -6.20 7.01 -3.72
CA LEU A 48 -6.29 7.30 -2.29
C LEU A 48 -7.70 7.67 -1.81
N LEU A 49 -8.55 8.19 -2.70
CA LEU A 49 -9.86 8.74 -2.33
C LEU A 49 -11.05 7.96 -2.89
N GLU A 50 -10.94 7.43 -4.10
CA GLU A 50 -12.11 6.89 -4.83
C GLU A 50 -12.15 5.37 -4.87
N PHE A 51 -11.01 4.72 -5.09
CA PHE A 51 -10.95 3.27 -5.32
C PHE A 51 -11.52 2.44 -4.16
N SER A 52 -11.21 2.81 -2.91
CA SER A 52 -11.57 2.01 -1.74
C SER A 52 -12.06 2.89 -0.59
N ARG A 53 -13.38 2.96 -0.42
CA ARG A 53 -14.02 3.71 0.67
C ARG A 53 -13.46 3.40 2.07
N PRO A 54 -13.23 2.13 2.48
CA PRO A 54 -12.62 1.85 3.78
C PRO A 54 -11.22 2.47 3.97
N VAL A 55 -10.41 2.47 2.91
CA VAL A 55 -9.04 3.04 2.96
C VAL A 55 -9.11 4.56 3.04
N SER A 56 -9.98 5.21 2.25
CA SER A 56 -10.12 6.67 2.28
C SER A 56 -10.74 7.15 3.59
N THR A 57 -11.68 6.40 4.18
CA THR A 57 -12.18 6.67 5.53
C THR A 57 -11.07 6.59 6.57
N GLU A 58 -10.22 5.56 6.55
CA GLU A 58 -9.13 5.45 7.51
C GLU A 58 -8.09 6.58 7.38
N ILE A 59 -7.76 7.00 6.14
CA ILE A 59 -6.91 8.17 5.89
C ILE A 59 -7.52 9.43 6.53
N ASN A 60 -8.83 9.62 6.37
CA ASN A 60 -9.57 10.74 6.93
C ASN A 60 -9.65 10.69 8.46
N ASP A 61 -9.85 9.51 9.04
CA ASP A 61 -9.89 9.29 10.50
C ASP A 61 -8.54 9.57 11.16
N MET A 62 -7.44 9.41 10.42
CA MET A 62 -6.09 9.84 10.84
C MET A 62 -5.88 11.36 10.73
N GLY A 63 -6.89 12.12 10.31
CA GLY A 63 -6.83 13.58 10.19
C GLY A 63 -5.98 14.07 9.01
N ILE A 64 -5.71 13.22 8.02
CA ILE A 64 -4.92 13.59 6.85
C ILE A 64 -5.86 14.12 5.75
N GLU A 65 -5.80 15.43 5.52
CA GLU A 65 -6.62 16.09 4.51
C GLU A 65 -6.01 15.95 3.11
N LEU A 66 -6.78 15.35 2.19
CA LEU A 66 -6.42 15.21 0.77
C LEU A 66 -7.29 16.07 -0.16
N TYR A 67 -8.28 16.82 0.34
CA TYR A 67 -9.11 17.73 -0.47
C TYR A 67 -8.46 19.12 -0.65
N GLY A 68 -7.12 19.15 -0.76
CA GLY A 68 -6.36 20.39 -0.83
C GLY A 68 -6.75 21.26 -2.03
N LYS A 69 -6.84 22.57 -1.83
CA LYS A 69 -7.23 23.56 -2.85
C LYS A 69 -6.18 23.78 -3.97
N THR A 70 -5.02 23.14 -3.87
CA THR A 70 -3.88 23.30 -4.78
C THR A 70 -3.12 21.98 -4.89
N ASP A 71 -2.45 21.75 -6.02
CA ASP A 71 -1.58 20.60 -6.26
C ASP A 71 -0.55 20.41 -5.13
N GLN A 72 0.04 21.50 -4.64
CA GLN A 72 1.02 21.45 -3.54
C GLN A 72 0.41 20.87 -2.26
N ARG A 73 -0.75 21.37 -1.83
CA ARG A 73 -1.45 20.86 -0.63
C ARG A 73 -1.88 19.41 -0.80
N PHE A 74 -2.34 19.03 -1.99
CA PHE A 74 -2.66 17.64 -2.29
C PHE A 74 -1.42 16.75 -2.14
N VAL A 75 -0.30 17.12 -2.77
CA VAL A 75 0.96 16.35 -2.69
C VAL A 75 1.49 16.30 -1.25
N GLU A 76 1.40 17.38 -0.47
CA GLU A 76 1.75 17.37 0.95
C GLU A 76 0.93 16.32 1.72
N GLY A 77 -0.38 16.26 1.46
CA GLY A 77 -1.27 15.24 2.02
C GLY A 77 -0.89 13.83 1.58
N VAL A 78 -0.60 13.61 0.29
CA VAL A 78 -0.12 12.32 -0.23
C VAL A 78 1.13 11.87 0.54
N TYR A 79 2.12 12.74 0.73
CA TYR A 79 3.35 12.38 1.44
C TYR A 79 3.11 12.12 2.94
N LYS A 80 2.14 12.76 3.57
CA LYS A 80 1.70 12.39 4.93
C LYS A 80 1.09 10.99 4.94
N VAL A 81 0.23 10.66 3.98
CA VAL A 81 -0.34 9.31 3.85
C VAL A 81 0.75 8.25 3.67
N LEU A 82 1.71 8.49 2.78
CA LEU A 82 2.84 7.57 2.57
C LEU A 82 3.57 7.27 3.87
N ARG A 83 3.88 8.30 4.67
CA ARG A 83 4.64 8.16 5.92
C ARG A 83 3.79 7.56 7.04
N ASP A 84 2.60 8.10 7.26
CA ASP A 84 1.84 7.86 8.49
C ASP A 84 0.93 6.63 8.35
N VAL A 85 0.39 6.38 7.15
CA VAL A 85 -0.53 5.26 6.87
C VAL A 85 0.21 4.04 6.34
N PHE A 86 1.15 4.25 5.42
CA PHE A 86 1.85 3.16 4.73
C PHE A 86 3.28 2.91 5.23
N GLN A 87 3.81 3.77 6.11
CA GLN A 87 5.20 3.70 6.60
C GLN A 87 6.22 3.59 5.45
N TYR A 88 5.91 4.23 4.33
CA TYR A 88 6.66 4.16 3.10
C TYR A 88 7.60 5.36 2.96
N LYS A 89 8.87 5.06 2.69
CA LYS A 89 9.90 6.05 2.37
C LYS A 89 9.99 6.23 0.86
N SER A 90 9.39 7.32 0.37
CA SER A 90 9.48 7.70 -1.06
C SER A 90 10.92 7.93 -1.51
N THR A 91 11.24 7.49 -2.73
CA THR A 91 12.53 7.71 -3.40
C THR A 91 12.64 9.10 -4.03
N ILE A 92 11.50 9.76 -4.25
CA ILE A 92 11.40 11.16 -4.73
C ILE A 92 10.85 12.03 -3.61
N THR A 93 11.33 13.27 -3.49
CA THR A 93 10.81 14.24 -2.52
C THR A 93 9.59 14.96 -3.09
N LYS A 94 8.73 15.50 -2.21
CA LYS A 94 7.56 16.30 -2.62
C LYS A 94 7.91 17.44 -3.60
N ASP A 95 9.02 18.13 -3.37
CA ASP A 95 9.45 19.26 -4.22
C ASP A 95 9.88 18.75 -5.61
N LYS A 96 10.61 17.64 -5.67
CA LYS A 96 10.96 16.98 -6.94
C LYS A 96 9.72 16.40 -7.64
N PHE A 97 8.72 15.96 -6.88
CA PHE A 97 7.45 15.50 -7.43
C PHE A 97 6.68 16.65 -8.08
N LEU A 98 6.68 17.84 -7.48
CA LEU A 98 5.97 19.02 -8.00
C LEU A 98 6.67 19.66 -9.22
N ASN A 99 7.99 19.51 -9.35
CA ASN A 99 8.76 20.00 -10.49
C ASN A 99 8.68 19.07 -11.72
N ALA A 100 8.81 19.62 -12.92
CA ALA A 100 8.88 18.81 -14.15
C ALA A 100 10.10 17.85 -14.15
N GLY A 101 10.00 16.76 -14.91
CA GLY A 101 11.02 15.71 -14.97
C GLY A 101 10.83 14.62 -13.93
N PHE A 102 11.91 13.89 -13.58
CA PHE A 102 11.87 12.73 -12.66
C PHE A 102 10.81 11.68 -13.01
N ALA A 103 10.49 11.54 -14.31
CA ALA A 103 9.38 10.72 -14.81
C ALA A 103 9.36 9.33 -14.19
N GLU A 104 10.49 8.61 -14.25
CA GLU A 104 10.56 7.24 -13.73
C GLU A 104 10.30 7.16 -12.23
N HIS A 105 10.82 8.10 -11.44
CA HIS A 105 10.59 8.09 -10.00
C HIS A 105 9.13 8.40 -9.67
N LYS A 106 8.47 9.26 -10.43
CA LYS A 106 7.03 9.54 -10.27
C LYS A 106 6.18 8.34 -10.67
N VAL A 107 6.54 7.64 -11.75
CA VAL A 107 5.89 6.39 -12.17
C VAL A 107 6.03 5.32 -11.10
N ILE A 108 7.23 5.12 -10.55
CA ILE A 108 7.49 4.17 -9.47
C ILE A 108 6.65 4.54 -8.24
N LEU A 109 6.64 5.82 -7.83
CA LEU A 109 5.84 6.28 -6.70
C LEU A 109 4.35 5.99 -6.89
N ALA A 110 3.79 6.34 -8.06
CA ALA A 110 2.39 6.09 -8.37
C ALA A 110 2.08 4.59 -8.36
N TYR A 111 2.92 3.77 -8.99
CA TYR A 111 2.79 2.31 -8.97
C TYR A 111 2.79 1.75 -7.54
N ASP A 112 3.74 2.18 -6.72
CA ASP A 112 3.85 1.72 -5.33
C ASP A 112 2.63 2.14 -4.50
N VAL A 113 2.12 3.37 -4.66
CA VAL A 113 0.86 3.82 -4.04
C VAL A 113 -0.29 2.89 -4.41
N LEU A 114 -0.43 2.57 -5.70
CA LEU A 114 -1.48 1.67 -6.19
C LEU A 114 -1.39 0.28 -5.55
N LYS A 115 -0.18 -0.28 -5.43
CA LYS A 115 0.02 -1.59 -4.75
C LYS A 115 -0.35 -1.51 -3.28
N MET A 116 0.11 -0.48 -2.58
CA MET A 116 -0.11 -0.32 -1.14
C MET A 116 -1.58 -0.14 -0.82
N VAL A 117 -2.31 0.67 -1.60
CA VAL A 117 -3.76 0.86 -1.45
C VAL A 117 -4.50 -0.45 -1.69
N GLN A 118 -4.18 -1.18 -2.76
CA GLN A 118 -4.83 -2.47 -3.04
C GLN A 118 -4.58 -3.50 -1.93
N GLU A 119 -3.35 -3.58 -1.43
CA GLU A 119 -3.00 -4.44 -0.31
C GLU A 119 -3.75 -4.05 0.97
N LYS A 120 -3.81 -2.75 1.28
CA LYS A 120 -4.54 -2.26 2.44
C LYS A 120 -6.05 -2.50 2.32
N HIS A 121 -6.62 -2.27 1.13
CA HIS A 121 -8.00 -2.64 0.84
C HIS A 121 -8.25 -4.12 1.16
N ARG A 122 -7.43 -5.04 0.61
CA ARG A 122 -7.56 -6.48 0.90
C ARG A 122 -7.46 -6.81 2.38
N ARG A 123 -6.60 -6.14 3.15
CA ARG A 123 -6.47 -6.36 4.59
C ARG A 123 -7.71 -5.92 5.37
N ILE A 124 -8.36 -4.84 4.95
CA ILE A 124 -9.52 -4.27 5.63
C ILE A 124 -10.82 -4.98 5.22
N THR A 125 -10.98 -5.32 3.93
CA THR A 125 -12.22 -5.90 3.37
C THR A 125 -12.16 -7.41 3.22
N GLY A 126 -10.97 -8.00 3.23
CA GLY A 126 -10.78 -9.45 3.09
C GLY A 126 -11.34 -10.24 4.27
N PRO A 127 -11.52 -11.56 4.10
CA PRO A 127 -11.97 -12.42 5.18
C PRO A 127 -11.00 -12.32 6.37
N LYS A 128 -11.51 -11.99 7.55
CA LYS A 128 -10.71 -12.10 8.78
C LYS A 128 -10.28 -13.56 8.89
N ALA A 129 -8.97 -13.81 8.89
CA ALA A 129 -8.45 -15.16 9.05
C ALA A 129 -9.07 -15.79 10.32
N LYS A 130 -9.54 -17.04 10.23
CA LYS A 130 -9.92 -17.81 11.42
C LYS A 130 -8.70 -17.86 12.36
N PRO A 131 -8.85 -17.64 13.68
CA PRO A 131 -7.72 -17.77 14.59
C PRO A 131 -7.14 -19.17 14.46
N ALA A 132 -5.83 -19.26 14.21
CA ALA A 132 -5.12 -20.53 14.19
C ALA A 132 -5.26 -21.20 15.56
N PRO A 133 -5.44 -22.54 15.64
CA PRO A 133 -5.42 -23.24 16.92
C PRO A 133 -4.05 -23.05 17.57
N SER A 134 -4.04 -22.34 18.69
CA SER A 134 -2.88 -22.20 19.56
C SER A 134 -2.48 -23.57 20.08
N GLN A 135 -1.31 -24.06 19.66
CA GLN A 135 -0.66 -25.21 20.31
C GLN A 135 -0.22 -24.76 21.70
N THR A 136 -1.07 -25.01 22.70
CA THR A 136 -0.68 -24.98 24.11
C THR A 136 0.23 -26.17 24.38
N ASN A 137 1.54 -25.95 24.36
CA ASN A 137 2.49 -26.87 24.99
C ASN A 137 2.33 -26.74 26.52
N ALA A 138 1.45 -27.56 27.09
CA ALA A 138 1.50 -27.96 28.50
C ALA A 138 2.35 -29.24 28.53
N GLY A 139 3.59 -29.18 29.02
CA GLY A 139 3.92 -29.46 30.42
C GLY A 139 4.61 -30.83 30.47
N ALA A 140 5.93 -30.85 30.60
CA ALA A 140 6.65 -30.99 31.88
C ALA A 140 7.02 -32.46 32.14
N GLY A 141 8.32 -32.75 32.07
CA GLY A 141 8.88 -33.95 32.68
C GLY A 141 9.08 -33.70 34.17
N GLU A 142 8.74 -34.68 35.00
CA GLU A 142 9.60 -35.17 36.09
C GLU A 142 9.11 -36.52 36.62
N LEU A 143 10.08 -37.29 37.11
CA LEU A 143 10.05 -38.68 37.56
C LEU A 143 9.44 -38.80 38.96
N VAL A 144 8.74 -39.90 39.29
CA VAL A 144 9.06 -40.73 40.49
C VAL A 144 8.24 -42.04 40.57
N LEU A 145 8.93 -43.06 41.10
CA LEU A 145 8.50 -44.40 41.50
C LEU A 145 7.16 -44.48 42.24
N SER A 146 6.38 -45.52 41.94
CA SER A 146 5.75 -46.36 42.98
C SER A 146 5.22 -47.67 42.40
N ALA A 147 5.45 -48.73 43.16
CA ALA A 147 5.30 -50.12 42.82
C ALA A 147 3.87 -50.67 42.98
N LEU A 148 3.75 -51.93 42.54
CA LEU A 148 2.92 -53.02 43.07
C LEU A 148 1.55 -53.30 42.41
N VAL A 149 1.59 -54.43 41.67
CA VAL A 149 0.68 -55.59 41.78
C VAL A 149 -0.71 -55.46 41.16
N LEU A 150 -0.94 -56.25 40.10
CA LEU A 150 -1.98 -57.30 40.01
C LEU A 150 -2.02 -57.91 38.59
N SER A 151 -1.38 -59.06 38.41
CA SER A 151 -1.79 -60.10 37.45
C SER A 151 -1.13 -61.41 37.90
N LEU A 152 -1.90 -62.27 38.56
CA LEU A 152 -2.66 -63.39 38.02
C LEU A 152 -1.88 -64.69 38.22
N ASN A 153 -2.30 -65.43 39.24
CA ASN A 153 -2.43 -66.87 39.17
C ASN A 153 -3.92 -67.19 39.39
#